data_AF-K0IJ23-F1
#
_entry.id   AF-K0IJ23-F1
#
_cell.length_a   1.000
_cell.length_b   1.000
_cell.length_c   1.000
_cell.angle_alpha   90.00
_cell.angle_beta   90.00
_cell.angle_gamma   90.00
#
_symmetry.space_group_name_H-M   'P 1'
#
loop_
_entity.id
_entity.type
_entity.pdbx_description
1 polymer ?
#
loop_
_entity_poly.entity_id
_entity_poly.type
_entity_poly.pdbx_seq_one_letter_code
_entity_poly.pdbx_strand_id
1 'polypeptide(L)'
;MIYYAGNAVQGMQQPSDGIDVLPPEKIAFIAYNVGMFESVQKFGALITSGKITGGMDPAKVAELLENTPAFYDSEMIAQLVNGMLAQSSGMTVGRVTAAQVDNVIRQLKAAGVRLSR
;
A
#
# COMPACT_ATOMS: atom_id res chain seq x y z
N MET A 1 32.96 -14.95 -52.43
CA MET A 1 32.83 -14.46 -51.04
C MET A 1 31.37 -14.10 -50.81
N ILE A 2 30.76 -14.74 -49.82
CA ILE A 2 29.37 -14.53 -49.40
C ILE A 2 29.40 -13.49 -48.28
N TYR A 3 28.53 -12.49 -48.32
CA TYR A 3 28.02 -11.86 -47.09
C TYR A 3 26.52 -11.57 -47.24
N TYR A 4 25.72 -12.37 -46.55
CA TYR A 4 24.30 -12.08 -46.27
C TYR A 4 24.24 -10.91 -45.28
N ALA A 5 23.61 -9.80 -45.67
CA ALA A 5 23.24 -8.75 -44.72
C ALA A 5 22.00 -9.23 -43.97
N GLY A 6 22.21 -9.75 -42.76
CA GLY A 6 21.18 -10.19 -41.85
C GLY A 6 20.37 -9.03 -41.27
N ASN A 7 19.07 -9.28 -41.13
CA ASN A 7 18.13 -8.49 -40.34
C ASN A 7 18.64 -8.29 -38.91
N ALA A 8 18.51 -7.07 -38.40
CA ALA A 8 18.31 -6.83 -36.97
C ALA A 8 17.27 -5.71 -36.83
N VAL A 9 16.00 -6.13 -36.81
CA VAL A 9 14.90 -5.33 -36.28
C VAL A 9 15.33 -4.96 -34.86
N GLN A 10 15.54 -3.68 -34.58
CA GLN A 10 15.76 -3.19 -33.23
C GLN A 10 14.58 -3.66 -32.39
N GLY A 11 14.85 -4.64 -31.53
CA GLY A 11 13.89 -5.12 -30.56
C GLY A 11 13.41 -3.92 -29.76
N MET A 12 12.13 -3.60 -29.92
CA MET A 12 11.39 -2.87 -28.91
C MET A 12 11.73 -3.55 -27.58
N GLN A 13 12.43 -2.82 -26.70
CA GLN A 13 12.50 -3.22 -25.30
C GLN A 13 11.06 -3.30 -24.82
N GLN A 14 10.55 -4.53 -24.71
CA GLN A 14 9.35 -4.78 -23.95
C GLN A 14 9.59 -4.17 -22.57
N PRO A 15 8.66 -3.35 -22.05
CA PRO A 15 8.73 -2.99 -20.66
C PRO A 15 8.76 -4.31 -19.90
N SER A 16 9.80 -4.51 -19.11
CA SER A 16 9.86 -5.66 -18.23
C SER A 16 8.72 -5.48 -17.25
N ASP A 17 7.59 -6.12 -17.52
CA ASP A 17 6.57 -6.50 -16.53
C ASP A 17 7.18 -7.56 -15.58
N GLY A 18 8.42 -7.32 -15.13
CA GLY A 18 9.01 -8.01 -14.02
C GLY A 18 8.16 -7.62 -12.83
N ILE A 19 7.35 -8.56 -12.36
CA ILE A 19 6.82 -8.50 -11.01
C ILE A 19 8.05 -8.38 -10.11
N ASP A 20 8.38 -7.15 -9.72
CA ASP A 20 9.44 -6.88 -8.77
C ASP A 20 9.02 -7.55 -7.47
N VAL A 21 9.55 -8.77 -7.24
CA VAL A 21 9.20 -9.59 -6.09
C VAL A 21 9.74 -8.85 -4.88
N LEU A 22 8.85 -8.15 -4.18
CA LEU A 22 9.22 -7.37 -3.02
C LEU A 22 9.74 -8.31 -1.92
N PRO A 23 10.82 -7.93 -1.22
CA PRO A 23 11.28 -8.71 -0.08
C PRO A 23 10.18 -8.72 1.00
N PRO A 24 10.05 -9.82 1.77
CA PRO A 24 8.99 -9.98 2.77
C PRO A 24 8.91 -8.83 3.77
N GLU A 25 10.05 -8.27 4.18
CA GLU A 25 10.12 -7.15 5.12
C GLU A 25 9.46 -5.90 4.54
N LYS A 26 9.63 -5.65 3.23
CA LYS A 26 9.01 -4.52 2.56
C LYS A 26 7.51 -4.73 2.37
N ILE A 27 7.07 -5.96 2.08
CA ILE A 27 5.64 -6.32 2.04
C ILE A 27 5.00 -6.08 3.40
N ALA A 28 5.59 -6.61 4.47
CA ALA A 28 5.10 -6.44 5.84
C ALA A 28 5.04 -4.97 6.26
N PHE A 29 6.07 -4.20 5.92
CA PHE A 29 6.11 -2.77 6.20
C PHE A 29 5.01 -2.00 5.47
N ILE A 30 4.78 -2.27 4.17
CA ILE A 30 3.70 -1.64 3.41
C ILE A 30 2.34 -2.05 3.98
N ALA A 31 2.11 -3.35 4.24
CA ALA A 31 0.85 -3.86 4.78
C ALA A 31 0.51 -3.24 6.14
N TYR A 32 1.51 -3.10 7.03
CA TYR A 32 1.35 -2.42 8.31
C TYR A 32 0.87 -0.98 8.11
N ASN A 33 1.52 -0.23 7.22
CA ASN A 33 1.16 1.17 6.97
C ASN A 33 -0.21 1.31 6.29
N VAL A 34 -0.61 0.37 5.43
CA VAL A 34 -1.98 0.31 4.86
C VAL A 34 -3.02 0.16 5.98
N GLY A 35 -2.81 -0.77 6.92
CA GLY A 35 -3.74 -0.96 8.05
C GLY A 35 -3.77 0.21 9.04
N MET A 36 -2.61 0.83 9.29
CA MET A 36 -2.53 2.05 10.11
C MET A 36 -3.28 3.21 9.44
N PHE A 37 -3.10 3.39 8.14
CA PHE A 37 -3.80 4.41 7.37
C PHE A 37 -5.31 4.25 7.47
N GLU A 38 -5.82 3.04 7.22
CA GLU A 38 -7.23 2.71 7.40
C GLU A 38 -7.73 3.06 8.81
N SER A 39 -7.01 2.61 9.83
CA SER A 39 -7.40 2.80 11.23
C SER A 39 -7.50 4.29 11.58
N VAL A 40 -6.48 5.08 11.23
CA VAL A 40 -6.45 6.53 11.49
C VAL A 40 -7.60 7.24 10.78
N GLN A 41 -7.88 6.87 9.53
CA GLN A 41 -8.94 7.48 8.74
C GLN A 41 -10.32 7.21 9.35
N LYS A 42 -10.59 5.94 9.72
CA LYS A 42 -11.85 5.54 10.35
C LYS A 42 -12.05 6.20 11.71
N PHE A 43 -11.03 6.17 12.58
CA PHE A 43 -11.08 6.83 13.88
C PHE A 43 -11.30 8.34 13.73
N GLY A 44 -10.54 9.00 12.85
CA GLY A 44 -10.67 10.43 12.60
C GLY A 44 -12.07 10.82 12.12
N ALA A 45 -12.65 10.05 11.20
CA ALA A 45 -14.02 10.27 10.71
C ALA A 45 -15.06 10.08 11.82
N LEU A 46 -14.92 9.04 12.65
CA LEU A 46 -15.85 8.76 13.75
C LEU A 46 -15.77 9.78 14.88
N ILE A 47 -14.56 10.27 15.21
CA ILE A 47 -14.38 11.33 16.21
C ILE A 47 -14.96 12.65 15.70
N THR A 48 -14.63 13.06 14.48
CA THR A 48 -15.09 14.35 13.93
C THR A 48 -16.59 14.37 13.65
N SER A 49 -17.21 13.22 13.38
CA SER A 49 -18.66 13.08 13.27
C SER A 49 -19.38 12.97 14.62
N GLY A 50 -18.65 12.99 15.75
CA GLY A 50 -19.22 12.86 17.09
C GLY A 50 -19.75 11.46 17.42
N LYS A 51 -19.47 10.46 16.59
CA LYS A 51 -19.89 9.07 16.80
C LYS A 51 -19.01 8.34 17.83
N ILE A 52 -17.74 8.72 17.96
CA ILE A 52 -16.87 8.31 19.08
C ILE A 52 -16.71 9.50 20.02
N THR A 53 -16.95 9.27 21.30
CA THR A 53 -16.83 10.26 22.38
C THR A 53 -16.12 9.65 23.59
N GLY A 54 -15.74 10.49 24.56
CA GLY A 54 -15.07 10.04 25.78
C GLY A 54 -15.96 9.10 26.62
N GLY A 55 -15.38 7.99 27.09
CA GLY A 55 -16.08 7.01 27.93
C GLY A 55 -16.92 5.98 27.17
N MET A 56 -16.83 5.95 25.84
CA MET A 56 -17.51 4.93 25.03
C MET A 56 -16.93 3.53 25.29
N ASP A 57 -17.81 2.53 25.34
CA ASP A 57 -17.44 1.11 25.44
C ASP A 57 -16.57 0.68 24.24
N PRO A 58 -15.39 0.08 24.47
CA PRO A 58 -14.54 -0.47 23.42
C PRO A 58 -15.26 -1.37 22.42
N ALA A 59 -16.25 -2.17 22.86
CA ALA A 59 -17.01 -3.03 21.95
C ALA A 59 -17.83 -2.20 20.94
N LYS A 60 -18.41 -1.08 21.39
CA LYS A 60 -19.15 -0.16 20.52
C LYS A 60 -18.21 0.58 19.55
N VAL A 61 -17.03 0.96 20.02
CA VAL A 61 -16.00 1.55 19.16
C VAL A 61 -15.59 0.57 18.06
N ALA A 62 -15.38 -0.71 18.38
CA ALA A 62 -15.03 -1.74 17.41
C ALA A 62 -16.12 -1.92 16.35
N GLU A 63 -17.40 -2.01 16.75
CA GLU A 63 -18.55 -2.10 15.84
C GLU A 63 -18.61 -0.89 14.89
N LEU A 64 -18.36 0.32 15.40
CA LEU A 64 -18.35 1.53 14.56
C LEU A 64 -17.20 1.50 13.55
N LEU A 65 -16.00 1.08 13.96
CA LEU A 65 -14.84 0.97 13.08
C LEU A 65 -15.05 -0.08 11.97
N GLU A 66 -15.68 -1.21 12.30
CA GLU A 66 -16.01 -2.24 11.32
C GLU A 66 -16.93 -1.73 10.21
N ASN A 67 -17.91 -0.90 10.59
CA ASN A 67 -18.92 -0.35 9.66
C ASN A 67 -18.50 0.97 8.99
N THR A 68 -17.37 1.56 9.38
CA THR A 68 -16.90 2.81 8.78
C THR A 68 -16.11 2.50 7.52
N PRO A 69 -16.41 3.13 6.38
CA PRO A 69 -15.63 2.95 5.17
C PRO A 69 -14.25 3.62 5.30
N ALA A 70 -13.24 3.04 4.67
CA ALA A 70 -11.96 3.68 4.39
C ALA A 70 -11.62 3.53 2.91
N PHE A 71 -11.00 4.55 2.34
CA PHE A 71 -10.48 4.52 0.98
C PHE A 71 -8.98 4.24 0.98
N TYR A 72 -8.48 3.61 -0.08
CA TYR A 72 -7.06 3.32 -0.26
C TYR A 72 -6.56 3.97 -1.53
N ASP A 73 -5.70 4.97 -1.38
CA ASP A 73 -4.99 5.61 -2.49
C ASP A 73 -3.51 5.24 -2.39
N SER A 74 -3.02 4.50 -3.38
CA SER A 74 -1.65 3.99 -3.40
C SER A 74 -0.60 5.10 -3.49
N GLU A 75 -0.91 6.22 -4.16
CA GLU A 75 0.02 7.34 -4.27
C GLU A 75 0.12 8.08 -2.95
N MET A 76 -1.02 8.38 -2.32
CA MET A 76 -1.08 9.03 -1.02
C MET A 76 -0.39 8.19 0.06
N ILE A 77 -0.67 6.88 0.09
CA ILE A 77 -0.04 5.96 1.04
C ILE A 77 1.48 5.91 0.79
N ALA A 78 1.93 5.79 -0.46
CA ALA A 78 3.36 5.79 -0.77
C ALA A 78 4.05 7.11 -0.36
N GLN A 79 3.42 8.27 -0.60
CA GLN A 79 3.96 9.57 -0.19
C GLN A 79 4.10 9.67 1.33
N LEU A 80 3.06 9.29 2.08
CA LEU A 80 3.09 9.31 3.54
C LEU A 80 4.18 8.38 4.09
N VAL A 81 4.23 7.15 3.58
CA VAL A 81 5.23 6.15 3.98
C VAL A 81 6.65 6.63 3.71
N ASN A 82 6.90 7.20 2.54
CA ASN A 82 8.20 7.77 2.21
C ASN A 82 8.54 9.00 3.08
N GLY A 83 7.55 9.81 3.43
CA GLY A 83 7.71 10.92 4.37
C GLY A 83 8.17 10.44 5.75
N MET A 84 7.60 9.34 6.25
CA MET A 84 8.04 8.72 7.50
C MET A 84 9.45 8.12 7.39
N LEU A 85 9.75 7.41 6.28
CA LEU A 85 11.08 6.85 6.02
C LEU A 85 12.18 7.92 5.99
N ALA A 86 11.88 9.11 5.44
CA ALA A 86 12.82 10.21 5.40
C ALA A 86 13.14 10.80 6.78
N GLN A 87 12.24 10.64 7.76
CA GLN A 87 12.42 11.13 9.14
C GLN A 87 13.11 10.10 10.04
N SER A 88 13.06 8.82 9.69
CA SER A 88 13.72 7.75 10.45
C SER A 88 15.09 7.39 9.86
N SER A 89 16.14 7.92 10.45
CA SER A 89 17.52 7.50 10.16
C SER A 89 17.72 6.06 10.68
N GLY A 90 17.58 5.04 9.82
CA GLY A 90 17.90 3.65 10.20
C GLY A 90 16.97 2.57 9.69
N MET A 91 15.90 2.90 8.96
CA MET A 91 15.09 1.85 8.31
C MET A 91 15.82 1.27 7.10
N THR A 92 15.99 -0.04 7.07
CA THR A 92 16.50 -0.84 5.94
C THR A 92 15.50 -0.95 4.79
N VAL A 93 14.26 -0.49 5.00
CA VAL A 93 13.23 -0.46 3.96
C VAL A 93 13.53 0.70 3.02
N GLY A 94 13.91 0.39 1.78
CA GLY A 94 14.06 1.41 0.72
C GLY A 94 12.75 2.09 0.36
N ARG A 95 12.82 3.15 -0.45
CA ARG A 95 11.65 3.92 -0.90
C ARG A 95 10.53 3.02 -1.43
N VAL A 96 9.30 3.39 -1.11
CA VAL A 96 8.08 2.67 -1.51
C VAL A 96 7.43 3.40 -2.69
N THR A 97 7.03 2.68 -3.73
CA THR A 97 6.28 3.27 -4.86
C THR A 97 4.79 2.96 -4.76
N ALA A 98 3.94 3.75 -5.42
CA ALA A 98 2.51 3.50 -5.50
C ALA A 98 2.19 2.09 -6.06
N ALA A 99 2.90 1.67 -7.11
CA ALA A 99 2.75 0.33 -7.68
C ALA A 99 3.07 -0.79 -6.69
N GLN A 100 4.04 -0.59 -5.79
CA GLN A 100 4.35 -1.54 -4.72
C GLN A 100 3.23 -1.58 -3.68
N VAL A 101 2.64 -0.43 -3.33
CA VAL A 101 1.47 -0.36 -2.45
C VAL A 101 0.29 -1.11 -3.06
N ASP A 102 -0.02 -0.85 -4.34
CA ASP A 102 -1.09 -1.53 -5.06
C ASP A 102 -0.89 -3.05 -5.12
N ASN A 103 0.34 -3.49 -5.38
CA ASN A 103 0.67 -4.90 -5.39
C ASN A 103 0.40 -5.55 -4.03
N VAL A 104 0.83 -4.91 -2.94
CA VAL A 104 0.59 -5.41 -1.58
C VAL A 104 -0.89 -5.40 -1.23
N ILE A 105 -1.64 -4.35 -1.56
CA ILE A 105 -3.10 -4.30 -1.37
C ILE A 105 -3.78 -5.45 -2.11
N ARG A 106 -3.36 -5.74 -3.34
CA ARG A 106 -3.89 -6.86 -4.14
C ARG A 106 -3.59 -8.21 -3.49
N GLN A 107 -2.38 -8.40 -2.97
CA GLN A 107 -1.98 -9.62 -2.25
C GLN A 107 -2.78 -9.79 -0.96
N LEU A 108 -2.99 -8.72 -0.19
CA LEU A 108 -3.82 -8.74 1.03
C LEU A 108 -5.26 -9.16 0.70
N LYS A 109 -5.86 -8.57 -0.34
CA LYS A 109 -7.20 -8.96 -0.82
C LYS A 109 -7.24 -10.43 -1.25
N ALA A 110 -6.22 -10.90 -1.98
CA ALA A 110 -6.12 -12.30 -2.39
C ALA A 110 -5.97 -13.27 -1.20
N ALA A 111 -5.33 -12.83 -0.12
CA ALA A 111 -5.21 -13.57 1.14
C ALA A 111 -6.48 -13.50 2.02
N GLY A 112 -7.55 -12.84 1.57
CA GLY A 112 -8.82 -12.74 2.29
C GLY A 112 -8.90 -11.59 3.30
N VAL A 113 -7.91 -10.69 3.32
CA VAL A 113 -7.97 -9.48 4.15
C VAL A 113 -9.04 -8.55 3.58
N ARG A 114 -10.02 -8.20 4.42
CA ARG A 114 -11.11 -7.29 4.06
C ARG A 114 -10.63 -5.85 4.14
N LEU A 115 -10.12 -5.34 3.03
CA LEU A 115 -9.89 -3.92 2.83
C LEU A 115 -11.17 -3.32 2.25
N SER A 116 -11.74 -2.28 2.89
CA SER A 116 -12.95 -1.61 2.41
C SER A 116 -12.76 -1.09 0.97
N ARG A 117 -13.84 -1.07 0.18
CA ARG A 117 -13.76 -0.64 -1.23
C ARG A 117 -13.71 0.87 -1.35
#